data_AF-A0A7Z9R280-F1
#
_entry.id   AF-A0A7Z9R280-F1
#
_cell.length_a   1.000
_cell.length_b   1.000
_cell.length_c   1.000
_cell.angle_alpha   90.00
_cell.angle_beta   90.00
_cell.angle_gamma   90.00
#
_symmetry.space_group_name_H-M   'P 1'
#
loop_
_entity.id
_entity.type
_entity.pdbx_description
1 polymer ?
#
loop_
_entity_poly.entity_id
_entity_poly.type
_entity_poly.pdbx_seq_one_letter_code
_entity_poly.pdbx_strand_id
1 'polypeptide(L)'
;MEQGTLIGTILAWFMLLFAMTFDFATFSVKAGNVVYFWDVPSLMIVFGGTIASTFISHPMGDAKGFMGYIGQSWKKSPVQLVETLTLIVDVSKIARKNILAIEDALPSIENLFLRGGLRLVVDRADREAIVDMMAHEVKYTMAGKDNEIAVIGTMASLCPAWGMLGTLVGLVLLLQNLDDPSAIGPAMAVALITTFYGSLFANTIFA
;
A
#
# COMPACT_ATOMS: atom_id res chain seq x y z
N MET A 1 8.78 8.77 8.40
CA MET A 1 8.25 7.44 8.12
C MET A 1 7.31 7.07 9.24
N GLU A 2 6.21 6.40 8.95
CA GLU A 2 5.37 5.83 10.00
C GLU A 2 6.14 4.68 10.67
N GLN A 3 6.38 4.79 11.97
CA GLN A 3 7.24 3.84 12.70
C GLN A 3 6.62 2.43 12.71
N GLY A 4 5.29 2.31 12.74
CA GLY A 4 4.59 1.02 12.74
C GLY A 4 4.85 0.21 11.46
N THR A 5 4.58 0.80 10.30
CA THR A 5 4.77 0.17 8.99
C THR A 5 6.23 -0.21 8.74
N LEU A 6 7.18 0.65 9.13
CA LEU A 6 8.61 0.35 8.99
C LEU A 6 9.08 -0.78 9.91
N ILE A 7 8.71 -0.74 11.20
CA ILE A 7 9.13 -1.76 12.16
C ILE A 7 8.47 -3.10 11.82
N GLY A 8 7.19 -3.10 11.47
CA GLY A 8 6.44 -4.31 11.10
C GLY A 8 7.03 -5.00 9.89
N THR A 9 7.28 -4.25 8.80
CA THR A 9 7.89 -4.81 7.58
C THR A 9 9.30 -5.35 7.84
N ILE A 10 10.16 -4.62 8.54
CA ILE A 10 11.50 -5.08 8.88
C ILE A 10 11.47 -6.36 9.73
N LEU A 11 10.59 -6.42 10.74
CA LEU A 11 10.48 -7.57 11.62
C LEU A 11 9.96 -8.81 10.89
N ALA A 12 8.97 -8.65 10.01
CA ALA A 12 8.47 -9.74 9.17
C ALA A 12 9.56 -10.30 8.25
N TRP A 13 10.28 -9.43 7.52
CA TRP A 13 11.39 -9.84 6.67
C TRP A 13 12.54 -10.50 7.47
N PHE A 14 12.86 -9.97 8.65
CA PHE A 14 13.88 -10.56 9.52
C PHE A 14 13.50 -11.96 9.98
N MET A 15 12.26 -12.16 10.46
CA MET A 15 11.78 -13.47 10.91
C MET A 15 11.74 -14.49 9.76
N LEU A 16 11.37 -14.05 8.55
CA LEU A 16 11.37 -14.91 7.36
C LEU A 16 12.78 -15.30 6.92
N LEU A 17 13.71 -14.35 6.86
CA LEU A 17 15.10 -14.63 6.53
C LEU A 17 15.75 -15.54 7.58
N PHE A 18 15.44 -15.33 8.86
CA PHE A 18 15.88 -16.22 9.92
C PHE A 18 15.31 -17.63 9.71
N ALA A 19 14.01 -17.77 9.44
CA ALA A 19 13.39 -19.08 9.17
C ALA A 19 13.98 -19.80 7.95
N MET A 20 14.35 -19.08 6.89
CA MET A 20 14.96 -19.66 5.68
C MET A 20 16.42 -20.09 5.88
N THR A 21 17.16 -19.37 6.72
CA THR A 21 18.60 -19.56 6.89
C THR A 21 18.95 -20.42 8.10
N PHE A 22 18.05 -20.56 9.07
CA PHE A 22 18.26 -21.35 10.27
C PHE A 22 18.00 -22.83 10.01
N ASP A 23 19.06 -23.62 9.99
CA ASP A 23 18.98 -25.07 9.87
C ASP A 23 18.81 -25.71 11.26
N PHE A 24 17.61 -26.21 11.55
CA PHE A 24 17.28 -26.87 12.83
C PHE A 24 18.11 -28.12 13.11
N ALA A 25 18.71 -28.76 12.10
CA ALA A 25 19.50 -29.98 12.28
C ALA A 25 20.95 -29.69 12.69
N THR A 26 21.52 -28.54 12.32
CA THR A 26 22.92 -28.19 12.62
C THR A 26 23.08 -26.95 13.50
N PHE A 27 21.99 -26.30 13.91
CA PHE A 27 22.02 -25.03 14.68
C PHE A 27 22.96 -24.00 14.04
N SER A 28 23.02 -23.97 12.71
CA SER A 28 23.91 -23.11 11.94
C SER A 28 23.13 -22.29 10.93
N VAL A 29 23.56 -21.04 10.72
CA VAL A 29 22.95 -20.14 9.73
C VAL A 29 23.58 -20.43 8.38
N LYS A 30 22.82 -21.08 7.49
CA LYS A 30 23.22 -21.33 6.10
C LYS A 30 22.55 -20.33 5.18
N ALA A 31 23.22 -19.21 4.92
CA ALA A 31 22.73 -18.15 4.04
C ALA A 31 22.44 -18.63 2.59
N GLY A 32 23.07 -19.72 2.14
CA GLY A 32 22.87 -20.28 0.80
C GLY A 32 21.46 -20.85 0.55
N ASN A 33 20.70 -21.16 1.60
CA ASN A 33 19.36 -21.75 1.45
C ASN A 33 18.33 -20.80 0.84
N VAL A 34 18.56 -19.48 0.92
CA VAL A 34 17.65 -18.47 0.37
C VAL A 34 17.52 -18.60 -1.16
N VAL A 35 18.57 -19.07 -1.84
CA VAL A 35 18.56 -19.25 -3.30
C VAL A 35 17.50 -20.27 -3.74
N TYR A 36 17.17 -21.26 -2.92
CA TYR A 36 16.14 -22.26 -3.24
C TYR A 36 14.71 -21.69 -3.22
N PHE A 37 14.51 -20.58 -2.51
CA PHE A 37 13.23 -19.88 -2.47
C PHE A 37 13.10 -18.87 -3.61
N TRP A 38 14.10 -18.73 -4.49
CA TRP A 38 14.05 -17.84 -5.65
C TRP A 38 13.63 -18.61 -6.90
N ASP A 39 12.34 -18.56 -7.23
CA ASP A 39 11.80 -19.20 -8.43
C ASP A 39 11.06 -18.18 -9.31
N VAL A 40 11.63 -17.92 -10.49
CA VAL A 40 11.11 -16.91 -11.44
C VAL A 40 9.71 -17.28 -11.96
N PRO A 41 9.42 -18.52 -12.37
CA PRO A 41 8.06 -18.94 -12.75
C PRO A 41 7.03 -18.69 -11.65
N SER A 42 7.33 -19.08 -10.41
CA SER A 42 6.43 -18.89 -9.26
C SER A 42 6.14 -17.43 -9.00
N LEU A 43 7.15 -16.58 -9.07
CA LEU A 43 7.00 -15.13 -8.89
C LEU A 43 6.14 -14.53 -10.00
N MET A 44 6.34 -14.96 -11.24
CA MET A 44 5.56 -14.48 -12.39
C MET A 44 4.08 -14.87 -12.27
N ILE A 45 3.77 -16.09 -11.83
CA ILE A 45 2.38 -16.55 -11.64
C ILE A 45 1.69 -15.69 -10.57
N VAL A 46 2.33 -15.53 -9.41
CA VAL A 46 1.72 -14.83 -8.27
C VAL A 46 1.66 -13.32 -8.51
N PHE A 47 2.80 -12.70 -8.78
CA PHE A 47 2.87 -11.25 -8.91
C PHE A 47 2.22 -10.77 -10.21
N GLY A 48 2.52 -11.44 -11.33
CA GLY A 48 1.90 -11.13 -12.62
C GLY A 48 0.40 -11.39 -12.63
N GLY A 49 -0.05 -12.49 -12.03
CA GLY A 49 -1.47 -12.79 -11.86
C GLY A 49 -2.19 -11.78 -10.98
N THR A 50 -1.58 -11.38 -9.85
CA THR A 50 -2.16 -10.37 -8.96
C THR A 50 -2.32 -9.02 -9.66
N ILE A 51 -1.32 -8.57 -10.41
CA ILE A 51 -1.41 -7.32 -11.17
C ILE A 51 -2.47 -7.44 -12.28
N ALA A 52 -2.46 -8.53 -13.05
CA ALA A 52 -3.42 -8.74 -14.12
C ALA A 52 -4.86 -8.76 -13.61
N SER A 53 -5.11 -9.47 -12.50
CA SER A 53 -6.43 -9.51 -11.86
C SER A 53 -6.84 -8.17 -11.27
N THR A 54 -5.89 -7.37 -10.77
CA THR A 54 -6.17 -6.00 -10.31
C THR A 54 -6.63 -5.11 -11.46
N PHE A 55 -6.01 -5.22 -12.64
CA PHE A 55 -6.45 -4.51 -13.86
C PHE A 55 -7.82 -4.98 -14.37
N ILE A 56 -8.24 -6.21 -14.05
CA ILE A 56 -9.58 -6.71 -14.37
C ILE A 56 -10.61 -6.14 -13.38
N SER A 57 -10.25 -6.04 -12.10
CA SER A 57 -11.17 -5.61 -11.03
C SER A 57 -11.34 -4.08 -10.93
N HIS A 58 -10.34 -3.29 -11.34
CA HIS A 58 -10.34 -1.83 -11.17
C HIS A 58 -10.11 -1.08 -12.48
N PRO A 59 -10.64 0.15 -12.62
CA PRO A 59 -10.31 1.03 -13.74
C PRO A 59 -8.80 1.25 -13.87
N MET A 60 -8.32 1.30 -15.12
CA MET A 60 -6.88 1.41 -15.42
C MET A 60 -6.22 2.67 -14.84
N GLY A 61 -6.98 3.75 -14.62
CA GLY A 61 -6.48 4.97 -13.98
C GLY A 61 -6.04 4.75 -12.54
N ASP A 62 -6.82 3.99 -11.78
CA ASP A 62 -6.57 3.73 -10.35
C ASP A 62 -5.58 2.57 -10.18
N ALA A 63 -5.76 1.51 -10.99
CA ALA A 63 -4.91 0.32 -10.92
C ALA A 63 -3.44 0.62 -11.21
N LYS A 64 -3.11 1.59 -12.08
CA LYS A 64 -1.72 2.00 -12.36
C LYS A 64 -1.03 2.68 -11.17
N GLY A 65 -1.80 3.26 -10.25
CA GLY A 65 -1.29 3.99 -9.09
C GLY A 65 -0.78 3.10 -7.96
N PHE A 66 -0.97 1.78 -8.03
CA PHE A 66 -0.72 0.84 -6.93
C PHE A 66 0.67 1.00 -6.28
N MET A 67 1.72 1.17 -7.09
CA MET A 67 3.09 1.34 -6.58
C MET A 67 3.26 2.66 -5.81
N GLY A 68 2.56 3.71 -6.25
CA GLY A 68 2.52 5.00 -5.57
C GLY A 68 1.74 4.95 -4.25
N TYR A 69 0.68 4.14 -4.17
CA TYR A 69 -0.12 3.95 -2.95
C TYR A 69 0.69 3.23 -1.87
N ILE A 70 1.40 2.15 -2.23
CA ILE A 70 2.31 1.46 -1.29
C ILE A 70 3.39 2.41 -0.75
N GLY A 71 3.99 3.22 -1.64
CA GLY A 71 5.00 4.19 -1.24
C GLY A 71 4.46 5.34 -0.36
N GLN A 72 3.17 5.66 -0.45
CA GLN A 72 2.53 6.65 0.43
C GLN A 72 2.38 6.14 1.86
N SER A 73 2.08 4.85 2.06
CA SER A 73 1.96 4.25 3.40
C SER A 73 3.26 4.31 4.21
N TRP A 74 4.41 4.41 3.53
CA TRP A 74 5.71 4.51 4.20
C TRP A 74 6.05 5.95 4.64
N LYS A 75 5.34 6.94 4.09
CA LYS A 75 5.51 8.35 4.46
C LYS A 75 4.81 8.60 5.79
N LYS A 76 5.39 9.49 6.60
CA LYS A 76 4.72 9.91 7.85
C LYS A 76 3.48 10.72 7.47
N SER A 77 2.35 10.50 8.14
CA SER A 77 1.23 11.43 8.07
C SER A 77 1.71 12.82 8.54
N PRO A 78 1.71 13.84 7.67
CA PRO A 78 2.28 15.15 7.99
C PRO A 78 1.33 16.01 8.82
N VAL A 79 0.22 15.46 9.34
CA VAL A 79 -0.78 16.26 10.05
C VAL A 79 -0.23 16.71 11.41
N GLN A 80 0.35 17.91 11.41
CA GLN A 80 0.73 18.63 12.61
C GLN A 80 -0.52 19.33 13.16
N LEU A 81 -1.31 18.58 13.92
CA LEU A 81 -2.59 19.06 14.46
C LEU A 81 -2.40 20.34 15.28
N VAL A 82 -1.33 20.41 16.08
CA VAL A 82 -0.99 21.57 16.91
C VAL A 82 -0.68 22.78 16.05
N GLU A 83 0.15 22.63 15.03
CA GLU A 83 0.54 23.72 14.12
C GLU A 83 -0.67 24.25 13.32
N THR A 84 -1.54 23.34 12.88
CA THR A 84 -2.78 23.68 12.18
C THR A 84 -3.73 24.45 13.10
N LEU A 85 -3.86 24.04 14.37
CA LEU A 85 -4.67 24.75 15.37
C LEU A 85 -4.13 26.16 15.65
N THR A 86 -2.81 26.29 15.86
CA THR A 86 -2.20 27.61 16.07
C THR A 86 -2.43 28.53 14.88
N LEU A 87 -2.30 28.00 13.66
CA LEU A 87 -2.56 28.75 12.44
C LEU A 87 -4.01 29.23 12.36
N ILE A 88 -5.00 28.37 12.66
CA ILE A 88 -6.42 28.74 12.67
C ILE A 88 -6.68 29.85 13.70
N VAL A 89 -6.10 29.76 14.89
CA VAL A 89 -6.24 30.79 15.94
C VAL A 89 -5.62 32.11 15.50
N ASP A 90 -4.46 32.09 14.88
CA ASP A 90 -3.78 33.31 14.43
C ASP A 90 -4.51 33.98 13.27
N VAL A 91 -5.00 33.20 12.30
CA VAL A 91 -5.87 33.72 11.23
C VAL A 91 -7.15 34.31 11.82
N SER A 92 -7.74 33.69 12.85
CA SER A 92 -8.94 34.22 13.53
C SER A 92 -8.67 35.57 14.20
N LYS A 93 -7.48 35.78 14.79
CA LYS A 93 -7.08 37.09 15.37
C LYS A 93 -6.94 38.16 14.29
N ILE A 94 -6.38 37.81 13.14
CA ILE A 94 -6.21 38.72 11.99
C ILE A 94 -7.58 39.11 11.44
N ALA A 95 -8.45 38.11 11.20
CA ALA A 95 -9.81 38.29 10.70
C ALA A 95 -10.64 39.25 11.57
N ARG A 96 -10.47 39.18 12.90
CA ARG A 96 -11.18 40.06 13.85
C ARG A 96 -10.77 41.53 13.74
N LYS A 97 -9.54 41.82 13.31
CA LYS A 97 -9.04 43.19 13.12
C LYS A 97 -9.36 43.72 11.73
N ASN A 98 -9.10 42.93 10.70
CA ASN A 98 -9.38 43.26 9.33
C ASN A 98 -9.50 41.98 8.50
N ILE A 99 -10.67 41.74 7.91
CA ILE A 99 -10.91 40.53 7.10
C ILE A 99 -10.10 40.53 5.78
N LEU A 100 -9.77 41.70 5.24
CA LEU A 100 -8.93 41.81 4.05
C LEU A 100 -7.46 41.47 4.35
N ALA A 101 -7.02 41.61 5.61
CA ALA A 101 -5.65 41.23 5.99
C ALA A 101 -5.42 39.70 5.95
N ILE A 102 -6.47 38.91 5.76
CA ILE A 102 -6.34 37.46 5.50
C ILE A 102 -5.76 37.22 4.10
N GLU A 103 -6.07 38.08 3.13
CA GLU A 103 -5.65 37.93 1.73
C GLU A 103 -4.12 37.95 1.59
N ASP A 104 -3.46 38.82 2.36
CA ASP A 104 -1.99 38.91 2.44
C ASP A 104 -1.36 37.65 3.07
N ALA A 105 -2.09 36.96 3.95
CA ALA A 105 -1.61 35.76 4.63
C ALA A 105 -1.87 34.46 3.85
N LEU A 106 -2.86 34.43 2.92
CA LEU A 106 -3.23 33.24 2.14
C LEU A 106 -2.04 32.53 1.45
N PRO A 107 -1.08 33.22 0.81
CA PRO A 107 0.04 32.57 0.14
C PRO A 107 0.96 31.80 1.08
N SER A 108 1.02 32.20 2.36
CA SER A 108 1.90 31.60 3.38
C SER A 108 1.34 30.31 4.00
N ILE A 109 0.05 30.02 3.81
CA ILE A 109 -0.62 28.86 4.40
C ILE A 109 -0.35 27.61 3.57
N GLU A 110 0.53 26.73 4.02
CA GLU A 110 0.91 25.50 3.28
C GLU A 110 -0.28 24.55 3.04
N ASN A 111 -1.23 24.51 3.97
CA ASN A 111 -2.40 23.64 3.88
C ASN A 111 -3.41 24.17 2.84
N LEU A 112 -3.44 23.52 1.67
CA LEU A 112 -4.32 23.87 0.55
C LEU A 112 -5.81 23.87 0.91
N PHE A 113 -6.27 22.93 1.73
CA PHE A 113 -7.66 22.84 2.19
C PHE A 113 -8.04 24.07 3.03
N LEU A 114 -7.20 24.42 4.01
CA LEU A 114 -7.43 25.61 4.84
C LEU A 114 -7.37 26.91 4.02
N ARG A 115 -6.41 26.99 3.08
CA ARG A 115 -6.27 28.13 2.16
C ARG A 115 -7.52 28.31 1.29
N GLY A 116 -8.09 27.22 0.78
CA GLY A 116 -9.34 27.22 0.01
C GLY A 116 -10.52 27.77 0.82
N GLY A 117 -10.72 27.25 2.04
CA GLY A 117 -11.79 27.72 2.93
C GLY A 117 -11.68 29.20 3.30
N LEU A 118 -10.46 29.67 3.63
CA LEU A 118 -10.22 31.08 3.95
C LEU A 118 -10.45 32.01 2.75
N ARG A 119 -10.17 31.55 1.53
CA ARG A 119 -10.48 32.29 0.32
C ARG A 119 -11.98 32.51 0.15
N LEU A 120 -12.80 31.48 0.38
CA LEU A 120 -14.26 31.61 0.34
C LEU A 120 -14.79 32.61 1.40
N VAL A 121 -14.13 32.70 2.55
CA VAL A 121 -14.44 33.70 3.59
C VAL A 121 -14.10 35.11 3.13
N VAL A 122 -12.94 35.31 2.49
CA VAL A 122 -12.54 36.62 1.92
C VAL A 122 -13.51 37.05 0.80
N ASP A 123 -13.92 36.09 -0.03
CA ASP A 123 -14.90 36.29 -1.12
C ASP A 123 -16.34 36.53 -0.62
N ARG A 124 -16.55 36.49 0.71
CA ARG A 124 -17.85 36.68 1.38
C ARG A 124 -18.93 35.71 0.90
N ALA A 125 -18.54 34.46 0.63
CA ALA A 125 -19.49 33.39 0.39
C ALA A 125 -20.38 33.16 1.62
N ASP A 126 -21.59 32.65 1.40
CA ASP A 126 -22.51 32.34 2.50
C ASP A 126 -21.93 31.21 3.38
N ARG A 127 -22.17 31.28 4.68
CA ARG A 127 -21.66 30.32 5.65
C ARG A 127 -22.09 28.90 5.30
N GLU A 128 -23.35 28.72 4.91
CA GLU A 128 -23.90 27.41 4.54
C GLU A 128 -23.16 26.84 3.32
N ALA A 129 -22.97 27.66 2.27
CA ALA A 129 -22.22 27.28 1.09
C ALA A 129 -20.75 26.93 1.40
N ILE A 130 -20.09 27.68 2.29
CA ILE A 130 -18.70 27.38 2.71
C ILE A 130 -18.64 26.01 3.38
N VAL A 131 -19.54 25.74 4.32
CA VAL A 131 -19.56 24.46 5.05
C VAL A 131 -19.82 23.30 4.08
N ASP A 132 -20.79 23.45 3.18
CA ASP A 132 -21.13 22.41 2.21
C ASP A 132 -19.97 22.15 1.23
N MET A 133 -19.33 23.19 0.69
CA MET A 133 -18.21 23.04 -0.24
C MET A 133 -17.02 22.35 0.43
N MET A 134 -16.66 22.79 1.65
CA MET A 134 -15.56 22.19 2.40
C MET A 134 -15.87 20.74 2.81
N ALA A 135 -17.11 20.45 3.20
CA ALA A 135 -17.54 19.07 3.50
C ALA A 135 -17.50 18.17 2.25
N HIS A 136 -17.91 18.70 1.10
CA HIS A 136 -17.79 17.99 -0.17
C HIS A 136 -16.34 17.70 -0.53
N GLU A 137 -15.43 18.67 -0.39
CA GLU A 137 -14.00 18.47 -0.67
C GLU A 137 -13.38 17.37 0.21
N VAL A 138 -13.71 17.36 1.52
CA VAL A 138 -13.30 16.26 2.42
C VAL A 138 -13.85 14.93 1.93
N LYS A 139 -15.14 14.87 1.58
CA LYS A 139 -15.78 13.64 1.10
C LYS A 139 -15.15 13.13 -0.20
N TYR A 140 -14.85 14.00 -1.16
CA TYR A 140 -14.18 13.62 -2.41
C TYR A 140 -12.76 13.13 -2.17
N THR A 141 -12.02 13.79 -1.28
CA THR A 141 -10.67 13.36 -0.90
C THR A 141 -10.69 11.98 -0.23
N MET A 142 -11.63 11.76 0.70
CA MET A 142 -11.82 10.48 1.37
C MET A 142 -12.22 9.38 0.38
N ALA A 143 -13.19 9.64 -0.51
CA ALA A 143 -13.60 8.67 -1.53
C ALA A 143 -12.44 8.28 -2.47
N GLY A 144 -11.57 9.24 -2.80
CA GLY A 144 -10.33 8.96 -3.53
C GLY A 144 -9.42 8.01 -2.77
N LYS A 145 -9.18 8.27 -1.47
CA LYS A 145 -8.37 7.40 -0.61
C LYS A 145 -8.99 6.02 -0.39
N ASP A 146 -10.31 5.93 -0.25
CA ASP A 146 -11.02 4.65 -0.13
C ASP A 146 -10.81 3.80 -1.39
N ASN A 147 -10.78 4.42 -2.57
CA ASN A 147 -10.48 3.73 -3.82
C ASN A 147 -9.01 3.26 -3.88
N GLU A 148 -8.05 4.09 -3.45
CA GLU A 148 -6.64 3.67 -3.33
C GLU A 148 -6.49 2.45 -2.40
N ILE A 149 -7.19 2.46 -1.26
CA ILE A 149 -7.20 1.36 -0.29
C ILE A 149 -7.88 0.12 -0.89
N ALA A 150 -8.99 0.29 -1.63
CA ALA A 150 -9.70 -0.81 -2.26
C ALA A 150 -8.84 -1.55 -3.31
N VAL A 151 -8.03 -0.82 -4.09
CA VAL A 151 -7.08 -1.40 -5.04
C VAL A 151 -6.07 -2.29 -4.30
N ILE A 152 -5.42 -1.78 -3.25
CA ILE A 152 -4.43 -2.54 -2.48
C ILE A 152 -5.06 -3.71 -1.72
N GLY A 153 -6.23 -3.53 -1.12
CA GLY A 153 -6.97 -4.60 -0.45
C GLY A 153 -7.39 -5.72 -1.42
N THR A 154 -7.69 -5.37 -2.65
CA THR A 154 -7.95 -6.35 -3.72
C THR A 154 -6.68 -7.11 -4.09
N MET A 155 -5.54 -6.44 -4.19
CA MET A 155 -4.24 -7.11 -4.39
C MET A 155 -3.92 -8.06 -3.21
N ALA A 156 -4.14 -7.62 -1.98
CA ALA A 156 -3.92 -8.42 -0.77
C ALA A 156 -4.79 -9.69 -0.76
N SER A 157 -6.04 -9.60 -1.17
CA SER A 157 -6.97 -10.74 -1.20
C SER A 157 -6.74 -11.69 -2.37
N LEU A 158 -6.33 -11.19 -3.55
CA LEU A 158 -6.11 -12.00 -4.74
C LEU A 158 -4.74 -12.69 -4.76
N CYS A 159 -3.73 -12.12 -4.09
CA CYS A 159 -2.38 -12.65 -4.09
C CYS A 159 -2.27 -14.11 -3.54
N PRO A 160 -2.91 -14.48 -2.41
CA PRO A 160 -2.94 -15.87 -1.96
C PRO A 160 -3.72 -16.80 -2.89
N ALA A 161 -4.78 -16.29 -3.55
CA ALA A 161 -5.55 -17.06 -4.52
C ALA A 161 -4.70 -17.43 -5.74
N TRP A 162 -3.89 -16.50 -6.25
CA TRP A 162 -2.89 -16.80 -7.29
C TRP A 162 -1.79 -17.75 -6.82
N GLY A 163 -1.41 -17.68 -5.54
CA GLY A 163 -0.51 -18.68 -4.92
C GLY A 163 -1.09 -20.09 -4.99
N MET A 164 -2.38 -20.25 -4.69
CA MET A 164 -3.10 -21.53 -4.83
C MET A 164 -3.28 -21.95 -6.30
N LEU A 165 -3.50 -21.04 -7.23
CA LEU A 165 -3.51 -21.39 -8.66
C LEU A 165 -2.14 -21.90 -9.11
N GLY A 166 -1.06 -21.32 -8.60
CA GLY A 166 0.30 -21.78 -8.85
C GLY A 166 0.57 -23.20 -8.34
N THR A 167 -0.03 -23.60 -7.21
CA THR A 167 0.10 -25.00 -6.73
C THR A 167 -0.53 -25.97 -7.72
N LEU A 168 -1.71 -25.62 -8.24
CA LEU A 168 -2.40 -26.45 -9.23
C LEU A 168 -1.56 -26.59 -10.51
N VAL A 169 -0.95 -25.50 -10.98
CA VAL A 169 -0.03 -25.53 -12.13
C VAL A 169 1.16 -26.44 -11.85
N GLY A 170 1.81 -26.29 -10.69
CA GLY A 170 2.96 -27.12 -10.32
C GLY A 170 2.60 -28.60 -10.16
N LEU A 171 1.43 -28.91 -9.61
CA LEU A 171 0.92 -30.28 -9.49
C LEU A 171 0.63 -30.90 -10.86
N VAL A 172 0.03 -30.16 -11.79
CA VAL A 172 -0.20 -30.64 -13.17
C VAL A 172 1.13 -30.95 -13.86
N LEU A 173 2.13 -30.07 -13.72
CA LEU A 173 3.47 -30.28 -14.30
C LEU A 173 4.22 -31.46 -13.65
N LEU A 174 4.02 -31.67 -12.35
CA LEU A 174 4.56 -32.82 -11.64
C LEU A 174 3.96 -34.12 -12.18
N LEU A 175 2.63 -34.18 -12.29
CA LEU A 175 1.93 -35.35 -12.80
C LEU A 175 2.30 -35.68 -14.26
N GLN A 176 2.62 -34.66 -15.05
CA GLN A 176 3.07 -34.85 -16.44
C GLN A 176 4.45 -35.54 -16.53
N ASN A 177 5.32 -35.36 -15.52
CA ASN A 177 6.71 -35.85 -15.54
C ASN A 177 6.96 -36.94 -14.49
N LEU A 178 5.93 -37.71 -14.14
CA LEU A 178 6.02 -38.70 -13.06
C LEU A 178 7.06 -39.80 -13.32
N ASP A 179 7.33 -40.08 -14.60
CA ASP A 179 8.25 -41.11 -15.04
C ASP A 179 9.73 -40.66 -14.96
N ASP A 180 10.01 -39.36 -14.76
CA ASP A 180 11.37 -38.83 -14.53
C ASP A 180 11.50 -38.24 -13.11
N PRO A 181 12.10 -38.99 -12.16
CA PRO A 181 12.34 -38.52 -10.80
C PRO A 181 13.13 -37.21 -10.71
N SER A 182 13.94 -36.88 -11.72
CA SER A 182 14.76 -35.66 -11.76
C SER A 182 13.91 -34.40 -11.98
N ALA A 183 12.76 -34.53 -12.67
CA ALA A 183 11.85 -33.44 -12.97
C ALA A 183 10.82 -33.18 -11.86
N ILE A 184 10.61 -34.15 -10.95
CA ILE A 184 9.64 -34.05 -9.84
C ILE A 184 10.02 -32.95 -8.86
N GLY A 185 11.31 -32.86 -8.48
CA GLY A 185 11.79 -31.87 -7.51
C GLY A 185 11.52 -30.42 -7.94
N PRO A 186 11.93 -30.00 -9.14
CA PRO A 186 11.62 -28.66 -9.67
C PRO A 186 10.12 -28.35 -9.74
N ALA A 187 9.29 -29.28 -10.23
CA ALA A 187 7.84 -29.06 -10.34
C ALA A 187 7.16 -28.91 -8.97
N MET A 188 7.60 -29.70 -8.00
CA MET A 188 7.14 -29.59 -6.60
C MET A 188 7.58 -28.27 -5.96
N ALA A 189 8.80 -27.81 -6.24
CA ALA A 189 9.31 -26.54 -5.75
C ALA A 189 8.44 -25.37 -6.24
N VAL A 190 8.07 -25.35 -7.52
CA VAL A 190 7.15 -24.33 -8.07
C VAL A 190 5.84 -24.31 -7.28
N ALA A 191 5.21 -25.47 -7.06
CA ALA A 191 3.93 -25.54 -6.34
C ALA A 191 3.99 -24.97 -4.92
N LEU A 192 5.08 -25.25 -4.18
CA LEU A 192 5.23 -24.78 -2.81
C LEU A 192 5.62 -23.30 -2.75
N ILE A 193 6.51 -22.86 -3.66
CA ILE A 193 7.02 -21.49 -3.69
C ILE A 193 5.93 -20.51 -4.14
N THR A 194 5.00 -20.89 -5.02
CA THR A 194 3.86 -20.01 -5.37
C THR A 194 2.96 -19.72 -4.17
N THR A 195 2.69 -20.72 -3.32
CA THR A 195 1.91 -20.51 -2.08
C THR A 195 2.65 -19.61 -1.11
N PHE A 196 3.96 -19.84 -0.97
CA PHE A 196 4.83 -19.03 -0.15
C PHE A 196 4.81 -17.56 -0.61
N TYR A 197 5.05 -17.26 -1.89
CA TYR A 197 4.98 -15.90 -2.41
C TYR A 197 3.59 -15.27 -2.30
N GLY A 198 2.54 -16.04 -2.57
CA GLY A 198 1.15 -15.57 -2.46
C GLY A 198 0.83 -15.05 -1.06
N SER A 199 1.16 -15.84 -0.05
CA SER A 199 0.99 -15.47 1.36
C SER A 199 1.96 -14.38 1.81
N LEU A 200 3.21 -14.41 1.35
CA LEU A 200 4.23 -13.41 1.69
C LEU A 200 3.81 -12.01 1.24
N PHE A 201 3.50 -11.84 -0.04
CA PHE A 201 3.19 -10.51 -0.57
C PHE A 201 1.88 -9.96 0.00
N ALA A 202 0.86 -10.82 0.17
CA ALA A 202 -0.40 -10.44 0.79
C ALA A 202 -0.24 -9.87 2.20
N ASN A 203 0.58 -10.52 3.03
CA ASN A 203 0.70 -10.19 4.46
C ASN A 203 1.84 -9.22 4.80
N THR A 204 2.78 -8.99 3.87
CA THR A 204 3.99 -8.18 4.15
C THR A 204 4.07 -6.91 3.30
N ILE A 205 3.49 -6.92 2.10
CA ILE A 205 3.56 -5.80 1.16
C ILE A 205 2.20 -5.11 1.01
N PHE A 206 1.12 -5.89 0.91
CA PHE A 206 -0.24 -5.36 0.71
C PHE A 206 -1.06 -5.23 1.99
N ALA A 207 -0.48 -5.57 3.15
CA ALA A 207 -1.11 -5.48 4.46
C ALA A 207 -1.08 -4.06 5.04
#